data_AF-A0A7C2U3Q3-F1
#
_entry.id   AF-A0A7C2U3Q3-F1
#
_cell.length_a   1.000
_cell.length_b   1.000
_cell.length_c   1.000
_cell.angle_alpha   90.00
_cell.angle_beta   90.00
_cell.angle_gamma   90.00
#
_symmetry.space_group_name_H-M   'P 1'
#
loop_
_entity.id
_entity.type
_entity.pdbx_description
1 polymer ?
#
loop_
_entity_poly.entity_id
_entity_poly.type
_entity_poly.pdbx_seq_one_letter_code
_entity_poly.pdbx_strand_id
1 'polypeptide(L)'
;MLPVNASPNSPSRNDSRREKLRTLLLRFLQTRGPTTISEILQRYPIDRQETEEILVELAKAGTIYRGQLTAGASEEQWCDRRNFEQLYRRAIQERRRAFAPQPAENFLRFLWRWHGIGQLQSSAQLLPLLQRWRGLFLPLNFLEREILRARIPSPQFAQFFAPCPLQPYGRSLASLCQQGELIWRLYPEEKGHGRLVQFFLRGEGHLFYSREALAEQTSQLSAPAKTVREFLREHGASFFRDLAAGVNLPKAQLNEALAELAWRGLATNDSLHVLNELAEHGLRPHGIPRPTETEPTAPEAPAVATNHTGAGDLQKFLEEALSRSLAGRKRSQNWRRRHWARRREAYRRELKQAPQHSEGRWSLVESFAILGKAASNSRDLAQRQALLLLERYGILVKEWYRREPGRAQSGLLPWYAIFQALKQMEWRGEVRRGYFVEGLSGVQFALPPTLELFAANDSSPHFPGPVMLSVLDPAVPYGSGVNLSLLDSAGKSLSLVRQAGNHLIFVDAKPIVYAENYGARLWSLASANEEQLAGSLACLRQFLLLPESLRPRKRIEVESWNGAPVTTTPAAAWLQAHGFEKEEGKMVLWPSRL
;
A
#
# COMPACT_ATOMS: atom_id res chain seq x y z
N MET A 1 67.77 -45.30 -33.07
CA MET A 1 66.50 -45.96 -32.72
C MET A 1 65.97 -45.30 -31.46
N LEU A 2 65.01 -44.39 -31.60
CA LEU A 2 64.30 -43.75 -30.48
C LEU A 2 62.98 -44.49 -30.24
N PRO A 3 62.54 -44.66 -28.99
CA PRO A 3 61.32 -45.39 -28.67
C PRO A 3 60.07 -44.55 -28.98
N VAL A 4 59.02 -45.20 -29.48
CA VAL A 4 57.72 -44.60 -29.79
C VAL A 4 56.93 -44.44 -28.48
N ASN A 5 56.58 -43.19 -28.16
CA ASN A 5 55.71 -42.81 -27.05
C ASN A 5 54.29 -43.40 -27.23
N ALA A 6 53.82 -44.14 -26.22
CA ALA A 6 52.41 -44.49 -26.07
C ALA A 6 51.62 -43.28 -25.53
N SER A 7 50.52 -42.91 -26.19
CA SER A 7 49.62 -41.83 -25.74
C SER A 7 48.79 -42.26 -24.51
N PRO A 8 48.67 -41.44 -23.45
CA PRO A 8 48.07 -41.85 -22.17
C PRO A 8 46.57 -41.50 -21.98
N ASN A 9 45.73 -41.49 -23.03
CA ASN A 9 44.34 -41.01 -22.90
C ASN A 9 43.30 -41.84 -23.67
N SER A 10 43.25 -43.16 -23.42
CA SER A 10 42.08 -43.97 -23.79
C SER A 10 41.19 -44.15 -22.55
N PRO A 11 39.92 -43.69 -22.56
CA PRO A 11 39.04 -43.86 -21.40
C PRO A 11 38.89 -45.36 -21.07
N SER A 12 38.86 -45.68 -19.77
CA SER A 12 38.71 -47.05 -19.31
C SER A 12 37.41 -47.65 -19.87
N ARG A 13 37.38 -48.98 -20.09
CA ARG A 13 36.20 -49.68 -20.65
C ARG A 13 34.93 -49.44 -19.81
N ASN A 14 35.10 -49.19 -18.51
CA ASN A 14 34.01 -48.86 -17.58
C ASN A 14 33.49 -47.43 -17.75
N ASP A 15 34.38 -46.44 -17.95
CA ASP A 15 33.95 -45.06 -18.24
C ASP A 15 33.14 -44.99 -19.53
N SER A 16 33.56 -45.72 -20.57
CA SER A 16 32.83 -45.79 -21.84
C SER A 16 31.43 -46.40 -21.71
N ARG A 17 31.25 -47.41 -20.84
CA ARG A 17 29.95 -48.03 -20.57
C ARG A 17 29.03 -47.07 -19.83
N ARG A 18 29.54 -46.42 -18.79
CA ARG A 18 28.78 -45.48 -17.96
C ARG A 18 28.31 -44.26 -18.76
N GLU A 19 29.16 -43.73 -19.64
CA GLU A 19 28.81 -42.64 -20.57
C GLU A 19 27.66 -43.03 -21.52
N LYS A 20 27.67 -44.27 -22.02
CA LYS A 20 26.62 -44.80 -22.89
C LYS A 20 25.29 -44.97 -22.14
N LEU A 21 25.33 -45.48 -20.91
CA LEU A 21 24.16 -45.59 -20.02
C LEU A 21 23.56 -44.21 -19.72
N ARG A 22 24.40 -43.24 -19.36
CA ARG A 22 24.00 -41.84 -19.14
C ARG A 22 23.29 -41.26 -20.37
N THR A 23 23.85 -41.49 -21.56
CA THR A 23 23.27 -41.03 -22.82
C THR A 23 21.92 -41.70 -23.11
N LEU A 24 21.80 -43.00 -22.83
CA LEU A 24 20.57 -43.76 -23.00
C LEU A 24 19.46 -43.28 -22.06
N LEU A 25 19.77 -43.07 -20.78
CA LEU A 25 18.82 -42.55 -19.79
C LEU A 25 18.34 -41.15 -20.16
N LEU A 26 19.23 -40.25 -20.59
CA LEU A 26 18.84 -38.92 -21.05
C LEU A 26 17.89 -38.98 -22.26
N ARG A 27 18.19 -39.81 -23.27
CA ARG A 27 17.31 -39.98 -24.43
C ARG A 27 15.95 -40.55 -24.05
N PHE A 28 15.92 -41.49 -23.10
CA PHE A 28 14.67 -42.04 -22.57
C PHE A 28 13.83 -40.97 -21.88
N LEU A 29 14.42 -40.20 -20.95
CA LEU A 29 13.73 -39.15 -20.21
C LEU A 29 13.29 -37.97 -21.09
N GLN A 30 14.00 -37.68 -22.18
CA GLN A 30 13.62 -36.63 -23.14
C GLN A 30 12.33 -36.94 -23.92
N THR A 31 11.97 -38.21 -24.03
CA THR A 31 10.81 -38.67 -24.81
C THR A 31 9.64 -39.11 -23.94
N ARG A 32 9.81 -39.18 -22.61
CA ARG A 32 8.81 -39.64 -21.65
C ARG A 32 8.54 -38.58 -20.57
N GLY A 33 7.29 -38.54 -20.08
CA GLY A 33 6.93 -37.70 -18.93
C GLY A 33 7.61 -38.14 -17.63
N PRO A 34 7.13 -37.71 -16.46
CA PRO A 34 7.64 -38.24 -15.19
C PRO A 34 7.54 -39.77 -15.14
N THR A 35 8.65 -40.44 -14.87
CA THR A 35 8.76 -41.91 -14.82
C THR A 35 9.42 -42.38 -13.54
N THR A 36 9.13 -43.60 -13.10
CA THR A 36 9.79 -44.22 -11.94
C THR A 36 10.97 -45.10 -12.38
N ILE A 37 11.85 -45.46 -11.44
CA ILE A 37 12.95 -46.40 -11.71
C ILE A 37 12.40 -47.77 -12.14
N SER A 38 11.30 -48.21 -11.54
CA SER A 38 10.62 -49.46 -11.89
C SER A 38 10.25 -49.50 -13.38
N GLU A 39 9.75 -48.39 -13.93
CA GLU A 39 9.39 -48.28 -15.36
C GLU A 39 10.61 -48.28 -16.29
N ILE A 40 11.73 -47.70 -15.86
CA ILE A 40 12.99 -47.71 -16.62
C ILE A 40 13.54 -49.14 -16.70
N LEU A 41 13.56 -49.86 -15.58
CA LEU A 41 14.08 -51.24 -15.48
C LEU A 41 13.22 -52.26 -16.23
N GLN A 42 11.91 -52.01 -16.36
CA GLN A 42 11.06 -52.83 -17.23
C GLN A 42 11.44 -52.73 -18.71
N ARG A 43 11.98 -51.58 -19.14
CA ARG A 43 12.33 -51.33 -20.54
C ARG A 43 13.75 -51.75 -20.88
N TYR A 44 14.68 -51.55 -19.96
CA TYR A 44 16.10 -51.84 -20.16
C TYR A 44 16.60 -52.79 -19.07
N PRO A 45 17.23 -53.92 -19.44
CA PRO A 45 17.86 -54.84 -18.49
C PRO A 45 19.19 -54.26 -18.01
N ILE A 46 19.11 -53.22 -17.19
CA ILE A 46 20.24 -52.49 -16.60
C ILE A 46 20.21 -52.63 -15.08
N ASP A 47 21.35 -52.44 -14.44
CA ASP A 47 21.43 -52.54 -12.99
C ASP A 47 20.69 -51.37 -12.31
N ARG A 48 19.95 -51.67 -11.24
CA ARG A 48 19.16 -50.69 -10.51
C ARG A 48 20.04 -49.66 -9.82
N GLN A 49 21.09 -50.12 -9.16
CA GLN A 49 21.96 -49.26 -8.36
C GLN A 49 22.76 -48.32 -9.26
N GLU A 50 23.32 -48.85 -10.36
CA GLU A 50 24.02 -48.06 -11.39
C GLU A 50 23.08 -46.99 -12.01
N THR A 51 21.80 -47.33 -12.23
CA THR A 51 20.80 -46.40 -12.76
C THR A 51 20.47 -45.29 -11.76
N GLU A 52 20.23 -45.63 -10.50
CA GLU A 52 19.94 -44.66 -9.42
C GLU A 52 21.10 -43.68 -9.23
N GLU A 53 22.33 -44.16 -9.21
CA GLU A 53 23.53 -43.32 -9.08
C GLU A 53 23.64 -42.31 -10.23
N ILE A 54 23.47 -42.74 -11.48
CA ILE A 54 23.52 -41.86 -12.65
C ILE A 54 22.38 -40.84 -12.62
N LEU A 55 21.16 -41.25 -12.24
CA LEU A 55 20.02 -40.33 -12.14
C LEU A 55 20.24 -39.27 -11.05
N VAL A 56 20.79 -39.66 -9.89
CA VAL A 56 21.15 -38.72 -8.81
C VAL A 56 22.20 -37.73 -9.28
N GLU A 57 23.22 -38.18 -10.01
CA GLU A 57 24.23 -37.29 -10.60
C GLU A 57 23.63 -36.32 -11.62
N LEU A 58 22.76 -36.81 -12.51
CA LEU A 58 22.08 -35.98 -13.51
C LEU A 58 21.16 -34.93 -12.86
N ALA A 59 20.50 -35.29 -11.76
CA ALA A 59 19.68 -34.37 -10.97
C ALA A 59 20.53 -33.32 -10.24
N LYS A 60 21.66 -33.72 -9.65
CA LYS A 60 22.64 -32.78 -9.06
C LYS A 60 23.21 -31.81 -10.11
N ALA A 61 23.42 -32.28 -11.33
CA ALA A 61 23.85 -31.48 -12.47
C ALA A 61 22.73 -30.58 -13.05
N GLY A 62 21.47 -30.73 -12.60
CA GLY A 62 20.34 -29.91 -13.03
C GLY A 62 19.79 -30.24 -14.42
N THR A 63 20.18 -31.38 -15.00
CA THR A 63 19.70 -31.83 -16.32
C THR A 63 18.32 -32.49 -16.28
N ILE A 64 17.97 -33.10 -15.14
CA ILE A 64 16.70 -33.77 -14.90
C ILE A 64 16.09 -33.31 -13.58
N TYR A 65 14.77 -33.43 -13.44
CA TYR A 65 14.07 -33.24 -12.17
C TYR A 65 13.85 -34.58 -11.46
N ARG A 66 13.91 -34.54 -10.12
CA ARG A 66 13.71 -35.66 -9.20
C ARG A 66 12.64 -35.28 -8.18
N GLY A 67 11.70 -36.18 -7.90
CA GLY A 67 10.70 -36.03 -6.82
C GLY A 67 9.32 -36.58 -7.18
N GLN A 68 8.29 -36.25 -6.40
CA GLN A 68 6.89 -36.56 -6.74
C GLN A 68 6.36 -35.52 -7.74
N LEU A 69 6.58 -35.79 -9.04
CA LEU A 69 6.34 -34.80 -10.12
C LEU A 69 4.89 -34.77 -10.62
N THR A 70 4.09 -35.80 -10.30
CA THR A 70 2.67 -35.90 -10.64
C THR A 70 1.80 -35.99 -9.38
N ALA A 71 0.56 -35.52 -9.49
CA ALA A 71 -0.38 -35.55 -8.36
C ALA A 71 -0.76 -36.99 -8.02
N GLY A 72 -0.61 -37.39 -6.75
CA GLY A 72 -0.89 -38.75 -6.28
C GLY A 72 0.25 -39.75 -6.49
N ALA A 73 1.46 -39.31 -6.86
CA ALA A 73 2.61 -40.18 -6.98
C ALA A 73 3.03 -40.76 -5.62
N SER A 74 3.02 -42.09 -5.48
CA SER A 74 3.52 -42.81 -4.31
C SER A 74 5.04 -43.03 -4.37
N GLU A 75 5.60 -43.10 -5.56
CA GLU A 75 7.02 -43.33 -5.82
C GLU A 75 7.72 -42.06 -6.33
N GLU A 76 9.03 -42.01 -6.15
CA GLU A 76 9.87 -40.94 -6.67
C GLU A 76 10.00 -41.04 -8.20
N GLN A 77 9.77 -39.92 -8.87
CA GLN A 77 9.77 -39.81 -10.32
C GLN A 77 10.94 -38.97 -10.82
N TRP A 78 11.34 -39.27 -12.06
CA TRP A 78 12.43 -38.64 -12.79
C TRP A 78 11.92 -38.17 -14.15
N CYS A 79 12.31 -36.97 -14.55
CA CYS A 79 11.92 -36.40 -15.85
C CYS A 79 13.01 -35.48 -16.40
N ASP A 80 13.21 -35.48 -17.72
CA ASP A 80 14.08 -34.49 -18.37
C ASP A 80 13.57 -33.08 -18.09
N ARG A 81 14.49 -32.15 -17.80
CA ARG A 81 14.13 -30.78 -17.44
C ARG A 81 13.30 -30.09 -18.51
N ARG A 82 13.70 -30.18 -19.79
CA ARG A 82 13.01 -29.50 -20.90
C ARG A 82 11.65 -30.14 -21.15
N ASN A 83 11.57 -31.47 -21.09
CA ASN A 83 10.30 -32.17 -21.28
C ASN A 83 9.31 -31.86 -20.15
N PHE A 84 9.77 -31.89 -18.89
CA PHE A 84 8.96 -31.50 -17.75
C PHE A 84 8.46 -30.05 -17.87
N GLU A 85 9.34 -29.11 -18.23
CA GLU A 85 8.94 -27.71 -18.46
C GLU A 85 7.89 -27.57 -19.59
N GLN A 86 7.91 -28.43 -20.61
CA GLN A 86 6.89 -28.44 -21.68
C GLN A 86 5.56 -29.04 -21.21
N LEU A 87 5.59 -30.21 -20.57
CA LEU A 87 4.40 -30.87 -20.01
C LEU A 87 3.73 -29.98 -18.96
N TYR A 88 4.53 -29.40 -18.08
CA TYR A 88 4.08 -28.45 -17.07
C TYR A 88 3.47 -27.20 -17.70
N ARG A 89 4.08 -26.65 -18.77
CA ARG A 89 3.49 -25.54 -19.55
C ARG A 89 2.13 -25.89 -20.14
N ARG A 90 1.97 -27.10 -20.70
CA ARG A 90 0.69 -27.57 -21.25
C ARG A 90 -0.36 -27.76 -20.16
N ALA A 91 -0.01 -28.41 -19.06
CA ALA A 91 -0.90 -28.58 -17.90
C ALA A 91 -1.33 -27.24 -17.29
N ILE A 92 -0.42 -26.24 -17.23
CA ILE A 92 -0.80 -24.87 -16.88
C ILE A 92 -1.76 -24.29 -17.91
N GLN A 93 -1.48 -24.40 -19.22
CA GLN A 93 -2.35 -23.84 -20.26
C GLN A 93 -3.75 -24.43 -20.23
N GLU A 94 -3.90 -25.72 -19.97
CA GLU A 94 -5.19 -26.37 -19.76
C GLU A 94 -5.90 -25.81 -18.51
N ARG A 95 -5.18 -25.69 -17.39
CA ARG A 95 -5.72 -25.06 -16.16
C ARG A 95 -6.07 -23.58 -16.33
N ARG A 96 -5.38 -22.84 -17.21
CA ARG A 96 -5.70 -21.44 -17.54
C ARG A 96 -7.03 -21.31 -18.27
N ARG A 97 -7.47 -22.34 -18.99
CA ARG A 97 -8.75 -22.34 -19.72
C ARG A 97 -9.96 -22.59 -18.79
N ALA A 98 -9.74 -22.95 -17.53
CA ALA A 98 -10.82 -23.33 -16.61
C ALA A 98 -11.50 -22.16 -15.89
N PHE A 99 -10.90 -20.96 -15.84
CA PHE A 99 -11.49 -19.80 -15.16
C PHE A 99 -12.13 -18.84 -16.15
N ALA A 100 -13.46 -18.77 -16.17
CA ALA A 100 -14.18 -17.75 -16.92
C ALA A 100 -13.97 -16.38 -16.25
N PRO A 101 -13.56 -15.34 -16.99
CA PRO A 101 -13.44 -13.98 -16.45
C PRO A 101 -14.75 -13.54 -15.81
N GLN A 102 -14.67 -12.88 -14.67
CA GLN A 102 -15.83 -12.34 -13.97
C GLN A 102 -15.94 -10.82 -14.09
N PRO A 103 -17.16 -10.26 -14.03
CA PRO A 103 -17.38 -8.81 -14.07
C PRO A 103 -16.66 -8.05 -12.95
N ALA A 104 -16.36 -6.78 -13.20
CA ALA A 104 -15.73 -5.88 -12.23
C ALA A 104 -16.52 -5.71 -10.92
N GLU A 105 -17.86 -5.82 -10.97
CA GLU A 105 -18.74 -5.75 -9.80
C GLU A 105 -18.48 -6.90 -8.81
N ASN A 106 -18.30 -8.12 -9.31
CA ASN A 106 -17.96 -9.28 -8.48
C ASN A 106 -16.59 -9.10 -7.84
N PHE A 107 -15.64 -8.53 -8.59
CA PHE A 107 -14.31 -8.25 -8.07
C PHE A 107 -14.34 -7.20 -6.95
N LEU A 108 -15.16 -6.15 -7.07
CA LEU A 108 -15.35 -5.18 -6.00
C LEU A 108 -15.93 -5.82 -4.74
N ARG A 109 -16.97 -6.65 -4.87
CA ARG A 109 -17.55 -7.42 -3.75
C ARG A 109 -16.52 -8.35 -3.09
N PHE A 110 -15.72 -9.03 -3.91
CA PHE A 110 -14.60 -9.83 -3.44
C PHE A 110 -13.60 -9.00 -2.65
N LEU A 111 -13.14 -7.85 -3.15
CA LEU A 111 -12.19 -6.99 -2.44
C LEU A 111 -12.73 -6.50 -1.11
N TRP A 112 -14.03 -6.19 -1.05
CA TRP A 112 -14.66 -5.74 0.18
C TRP A 112 -14.66 -6.84 1.24
N ARG A 113 -14.98 -8.08 0.85
CA ARG A 113 -14.84 -9.24 1.73
C ARG A 113 -13.38 -9.49 2.10
N TRP A 114 -12.48 -9.43 1.11
CA TRP A 114 -11.04 -9.64 1.29
C TRP A 114 -10.42 -8.66 2.30
N HIS A 115 -10.91 -7.42 2.31
CA HIS A 115 -10.46 -6.35 3.19
C HIS A 115 -11.37 -6.08 4.40
N GLY A 116 -12.39 -6.93 4.62
CA GLY A 116 -13.27 -6.87 5.79
C GLY A 116 -14.11 -5.60 5.90
N ILE A 117 -14.51 -4.98 4.79
CA ILE A 117 -15.39 -3.80 4.78
C ILE A 117 -16.66 -4.14 5.55
N GLY A 118 -17.02 -3.32 6.54
CA GLY A 118 -18.14 -3.53 7.47
C GLY A 118 -18.15 -4.83 8.28
N GLN A 119 -17.02 -5.54 8.43
CA GLN A 119 -16.93 -6.87 9.07
C GLN A 119 -16.03 -6.94 10.30
N LEU A 120 -15.34 -5.85 10.66
CA LEU A 120 -14.48 -5.78 11.84
C LEU A 120 -15.34 -5.61 13.10
N GLN A 121 -15.58 -6.71 13.80
CA GLN A 121 -16.42 -6.80 15.00
C GLN A 121 -15.60 -7.01 16.29
N SER A 122 -14.37 -7.53 16.18
CA SER A 122 -13.51 -7.78 17.34
C SER A 122 -12.06 -7.38 17.09
N SER A 123 -11.31 -7.09 18.16
CA SER A 123 -9.88 -6.74 18.09
C SER A 123 -9.03 -7.88 17.54
N ALA A 124 -9.43 -9.14 17.73
CA ALA A 124 -8.73 -10.32 17.21
C ALA A 124 -8.63 -10.34 15.67
N GLN A 125 -9.58 -9.71 14.98
CA GLN A 125 -9.58 -9.61 13.52
C GLN A 125 -8.63 -8.54 12.97
N LEU A 126 -8.07 -7.68 13.84
CA LEU A 126 -7.25 -6.54 13.44
C LEU A 126 -5.89 -6.96 12.88
N LEU A 127 -5.18 -7.87 13.55
CA LEU A 127 -3.84 -8.28 13.15
C LEU A 127 -3.81 -8.93 11.74
N PRO A 128 -4.74 -9.85 11.37
CA PRO A 128 -4.82 -10.37 10.00
C PRO A 128 -5.10 -9.29 8.94
N LEU A 129 -5.85 -8.24 9.27
CA LEU A 129 -6.07 -7.11 8.36
C LEU A 129 -4.81 -6.25 8.21
N LEU A 130 -4.13 -5.94 9.33
CA LEU A 130 -2.85 -5.22 9.32
C LEU A 130 -1.78 -5.98 8.55
N GLN A 131 -1.74 -7.32 8.65
CA GLN A 131 -0.89 -8.17 7.82
C GLN A 131 -1.13 -7.91 6.34
N ARG A 132 -2.38 -7.82 5.88
CA ARG A 132 -2.68 -7.50 4.47
C ARG A 132 -2.28 -6.07 4.09
N TRP A 133 -2.38 -5.13 5.02
CA TRP A 133 -2.09 -3.71 4.80
C TRP A 133 -0.65 -3.31 5.09
N ARG A 134 0.19 -4.26 5.51
CA ARG A 134 1.59 -4.01 5.83
C ARG A 134 2.31 -3.34 4.68
N GLY A 135 3.14 -2.36 4.99
CA GLY A 135 3.91 -1.61 4.01
C GLY A 135 3.14 -0.51 3.25
N LEU A 136 1.84 -0.32 3.49
CA LEU A 136 1.11 0.79 2.86
C LEU A 136 1.63 2.14 3.37
N PHE A 137 1.85 3.07 2.44
CA PHE A 137 2.14 4.47 2.76
C PHE A 137 0.84 5.22 2.91
N LEU A 138 0.57 5.66 4.13
CA LEU A 138 -0.64 6.39 4.47
C LEU A 138 -0.27 7.76 5.05
N PRO A 139 -1.07 8.80 4.81
CA PRO A 139 -0.97 10.02 5.61
C PRO A 139 -1.09 9.71 7.10
N LEU A 140 -0.55 10.57 7.95
CA LEU A 140 -0.73 10.46 9.39
C LEU A 140 -2.21 10.42 9.79
N ASN A 141 -2.52 9.60 10.79
CA ASN A 141 -3.87 9.35 11.34
C ASN A 141 -4.88 8.74 10.33
N PHE A 142 -4.46 8.48 9.09
CA PHE A 142 -5.33 7.99 8.03
C PHE A 142 -5.75 6.53 8.22
N LEU A 143 -4.87 5.72 8.83
CA LEU A 143 -5.16 4.32 9.15
C LEU A 143 -6.42 4.20 10.01
N GLU A 144 -6.50 4.95 11.11
CA GLU A 144 -7.67 4.95 11.99
C GLU A 144 -8.86 5.69 11.37
N ARG A 145 -8.62 6.90 10.85
CA ARG A 145 -9.66 7.80 10.39
C ARG A 145 -10.43 7.30 9.17
N GLU A 146 -9.74 6.65 8.23
CA GLU A 146 -10.27 6.33 6.90
C GLU A 146 -10.28 4.83 6.65
N ILE A 147 -9.15 4.14 6.87
CA ILE A 147 -9.01 2.72 6.52
C ILE A 147 -9.78 1.84 7.50
N LEU A 148 -9.44 1.86 8.79
CA LEU A 148 -10.06 1.03 9.81
C LEU A 148 -11.55 1.33 9.98
N ARG A 149 -11.90 2.62 9.97
CA ARG A 149 -13.29 3.07 10.08
C ARG A 149 -14.22 2.37 9.09
N ALA A 150 -13.82 2.24 7.83
CA ALA A 150 -14.65 1.60 6.80
C ALA A 150 -14.87 0.09 7.03
N ARG A 151 -14.14 -0.54 7.95
CA ARG A 151 -14.30 -1.95 8.31
C ARG A 151 -15.26 -2.14 9.48
N ILE A 152 -15.62 -1.09 10.20
CA ILE A 152 -16.50 -1.17 11.37
C ILE A 152 -17.97 -1.14 10.91
N PRO A 153 -18.83 -2.07 11.37
CA PRO A 153 -20.25 -2.09 11.03
C PRO A 153 -21.00 -0.79 11.40
N SER A 154 -21.85 -0.30 10.50
CA SER A 154 -22.69 0.90 10.69
C SER A 154 -23.58 0.93 11.94
N PRO A 155 -24.25 -0.15 12.40
CA PRO A 155 -25.06 -0.10 13.63
C PRO A 155 -24.21 0.08 14.90
N GLN A 156 -22.93 -0.30 14.86
CA GLN A 156 -22.00 -0.04 15.95
C GLN A 156 -21.43 1.38 15.85
N PHE A 157 -21.50 2.03 14.68
CA PHE A 157 -20.96 3.36 14.41
C PHE A 157 -21.44 4.40 15.44
N ALA A 158 -22.72 4.42 15.80
CA ALA A 158 -23.24 5.33 16.83
C ALA A 158 -22.65 5.06 18.24
N GLN A 159 -22.34 3.80 18.56
CA GLN A 159 -21.72 3.40 19.83
C GLN A 159 -20.20 3.68 19.87
N PHE A 160 -19.54 3.75 18.70
CA PHE A 160 -18.12 4.10 18.56
C PHE A 160 -17.79 5.59 18.79
N PHE A 161 -18.79 6.47 18.75
CA PHE A 161 -18.61 7.93 18.89
C PHE A 161 -19.24 8.53 20.14
N ALA A 162 -19.64 7.71 21.12
CA ALA A 162 -19.69 8.20 22.50
C ALA A 162 -18.30 8.78 22.84
N PRO A 163 -18.20 9.94 23.53
CA PRO A 163 -16.93 10.64 23.76
C PRO A 163 -16.06 9.84 24.73
N CYS A 164 -15.40 8.79 24.23
CA CYS A 164 -14.37 8.05 24.92
C CYS A 164 -13.04 8.31 24.19
N PRO A 165 -12.02 8.85 24.88
CA PRO A 165 -10.72 9.18 24.27
C PRO A 165 -9.90 7.94 23.84
N LEU A 166 -10.43 6.72 23.97
CA LEU A 166 -9.74 5.47 23.65
C LEU A 166 -10.73 4.45 23.08
N GLN A 167 -11.01 4.55 21.78
CA GLN A 167 -11.78 3.57 21.02
C GLN A 167 -11.11 2.17 21.12
N PRO A 168 -11.88 1.07 21.14
CA PRO A 168 -11.33 -0.26 21.41
C PRO A 168 -10.27 -0.69 20.38
N TYR A 169 -10.34 -0.23 19.13
CA TYR A 169 -9.32 -0.50 18.11
C TYR A 169 -8.09 0.40 18.22
N GLY A 170 -8.22 1.65 18.68
CA GLY A 170 -7.07 2.49 19.02
C GLY A 170 -6.27 1.89 20.17
N ARG A 171 -6.97 1.36 21.20
CA ARG A 171 -6.33 0.55 22.27
C ARG A 171 -5.66 -0.70 21.74
N SER A 172 -6.29 -1.39 20.78
CA SER A 172 -5.72 -2.59 20.18
C SER A 172 -4.47 -2.29 19.35
N LEU A 173 -4.47 -1.23 18.54
CA LEU A 173 -3.28 -0.77 17.82
C LEU A 173 -2.16 -0.36 18.78
N ALA A 174 -2.49 0.42 19.81
CA ALA A 174 -1.51 0.79 20.84
C ALA A 174 -0.95 -0.45 21.55
N SER A 175 -1.79 -1.44 21.87
CA SER A 175 -1.35 -2.73 22.45
C SER A 175 -0.42 -3.49 21.52
N LEU A 176 -0.72 -3.55 20.22
CA LEU A 176 0.14 -4.22 19.23
C LEU A 176 1.49 -3.51 19.10
N CYS A 177 1.54 -2.18 19.15
CA CYS A 177 2.79 -1.42 19.20
C CYS A 177 3.57 -1.70 20.50
N GLN A 178 2.90 -1.69 21.66
CA GLN A 178 3.52 -1.92 22.97
C GLN A 178 4.08 -3.34 23.13
N GLN A 179 3.38 -4.34 22.58
CA GLN A 179 3.84 -5.73 22.48
C GLN A 179 4.99 -5.88 21.45
N GLY A 180 5.19 -4.85 20.63
CA GLY A 180 6.16 -4.84 19.55
C GLY A 180 5.77 -5.73 18.38
N GLU A 181 4.50 -6.07 18.19
CA GLU A 181 4.04 -6.81 17.00
C GLU A 181 3.94 -5.88 15.79
N LEU A 182 3.43 -4.67 16.00
CA LEU A 182 3.25 -3.65 14.99
C LEU A 182 4.32 -2.57 15.13
N ILE A 183 5.04 -2.31 14.03
CA ILE A 183 6.04 -1.25 13.95
C ILE A 183 5.53 -0.16 13.02
N TRP A 184 5.72 1.10 13.42
CA TRP A 184 5.51 2.24 12.54
C TRP A 184 6.83 2.91 12.20
N ARG A 185 6.90 3.44 10.98
CA ARG A 185 8.04 4.21 10.47
C ARG A 185 7.53 5.43 9.73
N LEU A 186 8.12 6.58 10.04
CA LEU A 186 7.86 7.81 9.32
C LEU A 186 8.82 7.95 8.14
N TYR A 187 8.36 8.68 7.13
CA TYR A 187 9.16 9.01 5.98
C TYR A 187 9.30 10.53 5.86
N PRO A 188 10.48 11.00 5.41
CA PRO A 188 10.70 12.42 5.22
C PRO A 188 9.75 12.97 4.16
N GLU A 189 9.32 14.22 4.35
CA GLU A 189 8.47 14.91 3.39
C GLU A 189 9.28 15.29 2.15
N GLU A 190 9.01 14.65 1.02
CA GLU A 190 9.49 15.12 -0.28
C GLU A 190 8.43 16.04 -0.90
N LYS A 191 8.78 17.32 -1.08
CA LYS A 191 8.05 18.36 -1.83
C LYS A 191 6.52 18.19 -1.88
N GLY A 192 5.83 18.51 -0.79
CA GLY A 192 4.38 18.82 -0.81
C GLY A 192 3.42 17.63 -0.71
N HIS A 193 3.90 16.38 -0.57
CA HIS A 193 3.03 15.21 -0.38
C HIS A 193 2.58 14.94 1.07
N GLY A 194 2.97 15.81 2.00
CA GLY A 194 2.64 15.65 3.42
C GLY A 194 3.42 14.51 4.08
N ARG A 195 3.16 14.33 5.38
CA ARG A 195 3.84 13.35 6.24
C ARG A 195 3.24 11.96 6.05
N LEU A 196 4.07 10.98 5.71
CA LEU A 196 3.66 9.60 5.49
C LEU A 196 4.13 8.70 6.64
N VAL A 197 3.27 7.76 7.00
CA VAL A 197 3.57 6.67 7.92
C VAL A 197 3.39 5.34 7.20
N GLN A 198 4.29 4.42 7.48
CA GLN A 198 4.21 3.03 7.07
C GLN A 198 4.10 2.16 8.33
N PHE A 199 3.16 1.22 8.32
CA PHE A 199 3.04 0.19 9.34
C PHE A 199 3.45 -1.17 8.78
N PHE A 200 4.18 -1.96 9.55
CA PHE A 200 4.58 -3.32 9.19
C PHE A 200 4.80 -4.16 10.44
N LEU A 201 4.89 -5.49 10.29
CA LEU A 201 5.12 -6.33 11.46
C LEU A 201 6.58 -6.42 11.83
N ARG A 202 6.83 -6.69 13.10
CA ARG A 202 8.17 -6.93 13.60
C ARG A 202 8.88 -8.03 12.81
N GLY A 203 10.13 -7.77 12.44
CA GLY A 203 10.94 -8.70 11.67
C GLY A 203 10.72 -8.64 10.15
N GLU A 204 9.89 -7.72 9.66
CA GLU A 204 9.63 -7.55 8.23
C GLU A 204 10.30 -6.30 7.63
N GLY A 205 11.10 -5.55 8.39
CA GLY A 205 11.71 -4.31 7.90
C GLY A 205 12.51 -4.51 6.59
N HIS A 206 13.19 -5.65 6.43
CA HIS A 206 13.91 -6.00 5.20
C HIS A 206 13.02 -6.18 3.95
N LEU A 207 11.69 -6.24 4.09
CA LEU A 207 10.76 -6.20 2.95
C LEU A 207 10.63 -4.79 2.36
N PHE A 208 10.92 -3.74 3.11
CA PHE A 208 10.59 -2.36 2.75
C PHE A 208 11.79 -1.41 2.71
N TYR A 209 12.93 -1.78 3.29
CA TYR A 209 14.14 -0.97 3.24
C TYR A 209 15.39 -1.81 3.53
N SER A 210 16.53 -1.33 3.03
CA SER A 210 17.83 -1.96 3.23
C SER A 210 18.68 -1.18 4.25
N ARG A 211 19.75 -1.79 4.75
CA ARG A 211 20.67 -1.12 5.69
C ARG A 211 21.39 0.05 5.01
N GLU A 212 21.68 -0.09 3.73
CA GLU A 212 22.31 0.94 2.90
C GLU A 212 21.42 2.19 2.82
N ALA A 213 20.11 2.00 2.58
CA ALA A 213 19.14 3.09 2.58
C ALA A 213 19.04 3.82 3.93
N LEU A 214 19.20 3.10 5.06
CA LEU A 214 19.24 3.71 6.39
C LEU A 214 20.57 4.44 6.66
N ALA A 215 21.68 3.92 6.14
CA ALA A 215 22.99 4.56 6.26
C ALA A 215 23.05 5.92 5.54
N GLU A 216 22.42 6.04 4.37
CA GLU A 216 22.28 7.31 3.66
C GLU A 216 21.57 8.37 4.51
N GLN A 217 20.46 8.01 5.16
CA GLN A 217 19.70 8.92 6.04
C GLN A 217 20.48 9.33 7.29
N THR A 218 21.37 8.45 7.76
CA THR A 218 22.22 8.67 8.93
C THR A 218 23.27 9.77 8.68
N SER A 219 23.78 9.89 7.45
CA SER A 219 24.85 10.84 7.12
C SER A 219 24.46 12.30 7.38
N GLN A 220 23.17 12.60 7.30
CA GLN A 220 22.59 13.95 7.40
C GLN A 220 22.11 14.33 8.81
N LEU A 221 22.42 13.51 9.83
CA LEU A 221 21.95 13.75 11.20
C LEU A 221 22.69 14.90 11.90
N SER A 222 21.94 15.65 12.71
CA SER A 222 22.52 16.59 13.68
C SER A 222 23.42 15.89 14.71
N ALA A 223 24.33 16.63 15.34
CA ALA A 223 25.20 16.07 16.38
C ALA A 223 24.41 15.48 17.57
N PRO A 224 23.37 16.15 18.12
CA PRO A 224 22.51 15.54 19.14
C PRO A 224 21.84 14.24 18.69
N ALA A 225 21.31 14.19 17.46
CA ALA A 225 20.68 12.98 16.92
C ALA A 225 21.68 11.82 16.73
N LYS A 226 22.93 12.12 16.36
CA LYS A 226 24.01 11.12 16.31
C LYS A 226 24.32 10.54 17.69
N THR A 227 24.42 11.38 18.72
CA THR A 227 24.65 10.94 20.12
C THR A 227 23.52 10.05 20.61
N VAL A 228 22.26 10.45 20.37
CA VAL A 228 21.08 9.65 20.77
C VAL A 228 21.02 8.33 20.02
N ARG A 229 21.31 8.32 18.72
CA ARG A 229 21.37 7.10 17.92
C ARG A 229 22.45 6.15 18.42
N GLU A 230 23.64 6.65 18.76
CA GLU A 230 24.73 5.84 19.31
C GLU A 230 24.31 5.17 20.61
N PHE A 231 23.69 5.94 21.52
CA PHE A 231 23.18 5.40 22.78
C PHE A 231 22.19 4.25 22.55
N LEU A 232 21.20 4.44 21.66
CA LEU A 232 20.21 3.41 21.32
C LEU A 232 20.83 2.20 20.61
N ARG A 233 21.94 2.39 19.88
CA ARG A 233 22.66 1.30 19.21
C ARG A 233 23.37 0.41 20.23
N GLU A 234 23.99 1.01 21.24
CA GLU A 234 24.72 0.30 22.29
C GLU A 234 23.80 -0.35 23.32
N HIS A 235 22.73 0.36 23.74
CA HIS A 235 21.88 -0.04 24.86
C HIS A 235 20.53 -0.64 24.44
N GLY A 236 20.20 -0.61 23.14
CA GLY A 236 18.95 -1.11 22.60
C GLY A 236 17.76 -0.19 22.87
N ALA A 237 16.56 -0.78 23.02
CA ALA A 237 15.34 0.00 23.22
C ALA A 237 15.34 0.64 24.62
N SER A 238 15.16 1.96 24.70
CA SER A 238 15.31 2.72 25.95
C SER A 238 14.15 3.68 26.19
N PHE A 239 13.77 3.86 27.46
CA PHE A 239 12.83 4.92 27.82
C PHE A 239 13.51 6.28 27.74
N PHE A 240 12.72 7.33 27.60
CA PHE A 240 13.25 8.70 27.58
C PHE A 240 13.99 9.09 28.85
N ARG A 241 13.56 8.59 30.02
CA ARG A 241 14.28 8.80 31.28
C ARG A 241 15.70 8.25 31.25
N ASP A 242 15.91 7.10 30.62
CA ASP A 242 17.20 6.44 30.57
C ASP A 242 18.10 7.13 29.54
N LEU A 243 17.52 7.53 28.41
CA LEU A 243 18.19 8.39 27.43
C LEU A 243 18.63 9.71 28.09
N ALA A 244 17.75 10.42 28.78
CA ALA A 244 18.06 11.70 29.42
C ALA A 244 19.12 11.59 30.52
N ALA A 245 19.25 10.42 31.16
CA ALA A 245 20.31 10.16 32.14
C ALA A 245 21.64 9.76 31.48
N GLY A 246 21.58 9.02 30.37
CA GLY A 246 22.75 8.48 29.67
C GLY A 246 23.37 9.42 28.64
N VAL A 247 22.57 10.30 28.02
CA VAL A 247 23.06 11.34 27.10
C VAL A 247 23.11 12.69 27.83
N ASN A 248 24.27 13.35 27.81
CA ASN A 248 24.45 14.65 28.43
C ASN A 248 23.84 15.78 27.58
N LEU A 249 22.54 15.70 27.32
CA LEU A 249 21.77 16.66 26.52
C LEU A 249 20.60 17.25 27.34
N PRO A 250 20.29 18.55 27.18
CA PRO A 250 19.05 19.11 27.72
C PRO A 250 17.83 18.38 27.17
N LYS A 251 16.78 18.19 28.00
CA LYS A 251 15.54 17.49 27.62
C LYS A 251 14.92 17.97 26.29
N ALA A 252 14.94 19.29 26.05
CA ALA A 252 14.43 19.86 24.80
C ALA A 252 15.22 19.40 23.57
N GLN A 253 16.56 19.38 23.67
CA GLN A 253 17.43 18.90 22.58
C GLN A 253 17.30 17.38 22.38
N LEU A 254 17.10 16.62 23.46
CA LEU A 254 16.81 15.19 23.36
C LEU A 254 15.49 14.92 22.61
N ASN A 255 14.41 15.67 22.92
CA ASN A 255 13.15 15.57 22.20
C ASN A 255 13.30 15.93 20.71
N GLU A 256 14.03 16.99 20.39
CA GLU A 256 14.31 17.38 19.00
C GLU A 256 15.13 16.31 18.26
N ALA A 257 16.12 15.72 18.92
CA ALA A 257 16.94 14.64 18.37
C ALA A 257 16.12 13.36 18.10
N LEU A 258 15.25 12.95 19.03
CA LEU A 258 14.36 11.80 18.85
C LEU A 258 13.35 12.04 17.74
N ALA A 259 12.77 13.25 17.67
CA ALA A 259 11.89 13.63 16.58
C ALA A 259 12.62 13.60 15.23
N GLU A 260 13.86 14.08 15.15
CA GLU A 260 14.68 13.99 13.93
C GLU A 260 14.90 12.54 13.49
N LEU A 261 15.30 11.66 14.41
CA LEU A 261 15.47 10.25 14.12
C LEU A 261 14.16 9.60 13.65
N ALA A 262 13.03 9.93 14.31
CA ALA A 262 11.71 9.45 13.92
C ALA A 262 11.35 9.90 12.50
N TRP A 263 11.44 11.20 12.19
CA TRP A 263 11.07 11.78 10.89
C TRP A 263 11.91 11.27 9.73
N ARG A 264 13.18 10.95 9.98
CA ARG A 264 14.07 10.32 8.99
C ARG A 264 13.84 8.80 8.86
N GLY A 265 12.91 8.24 9.65
CA GLY A 265 12.58 6.82 9.66
C GLY A 265 13.70 5.94 10.21
N LEU A 266 14.52 6.47 11.12
CA LEU A 266 15.65 5.79 11.75
C LEU A 266 15.33 5.27 13.15
N ALA A 267 14.36 5.88 13.83
CA ALA A 267 13.84 5.44 15.12
C ALA A 267 12.32 5.27 15.09
N THR A 268 11.83 4.38 15.95
CA THR A 268 10.41 4.16 16.23
C THR A 268 10.19 4.14 17.74
N ASN A 269 8.94 4.19 18.18
CA ASN A 269 8.56 4.11 19.59
C ASN A 269 7.34 3.19 19.77
N ASP A 270 7.32 2.40 20.84
CA ASP A 270 6.26 1.40 21.09
C ASP A 270 4.92 2.01 21.57
N SER A 271 4.88 3.32 21.85
CA SER A 271 3.67 4.08 22.11
C SER A 271 3.16 4.80 20.86
N LEU A 272 1.94 4.46 20.44
CA LEU A 272 1.24 5.14 19.35
C LEU A 272 0.94 6.61 19.70
N HIS A 273 0.91 6.97 20.98
CA HIS A 273 0.73 8.35 21.42
C HIS A 273 1.85 9.26 20.91
N VAL A 274 3.10 8.78 20.92
CA VAL A 274 4.26 9.53 20.40
C VAL A 274 4.13 9.79 18.91
N LEU A 275 3.61 8.84 18.14
CA LEU A 275 3.34 9.03 16.71
C LEU A 275 2.31 10.16 16.49
N ASN A 276 1.25 10.18 17.30
CA ASN A 276 0.22 11.21 17.23
C ASN A 276 0.74 12.58 17.69
N GLU A 277 1.57 12.64 18.73
CA GLU A 277 2.22 13.86 19.21
C GLU A 277 3.13 14.45 18.13
N LEU A 278 3.95 13.61 17.48
CA LEU A 278 4.77 14.01 16.34
C LEU A 278 3.89 14.56 15.20
N ALA A 279 2.74 13.93 14.94
CA ALA A 279 1.79 14.37 13.92
C ALA A 279 1.20 15.76 14.21
N GLU A 280 0.71 16.00 15.43
CA GLU A 280 0.01 17.21 15.84
C GLU A 280 0.96 18.40 16.04
N HIS A 281 2.09 18.16 16.69
CA HIS A 281 2.99 19.23 17.15
C HIS A 281 4.16 19.46 16.21
N GLY A 282 4.45 18.50 15.33
CA GLY A 282 5.43 18.67 14.26
C GLY A 282 6.76 19.18 14.77
N LEU A 283 7.34 18.54 15.78
CA LEU A 283 8.74 18.73 16.17
C LEU A 283 9.60 18.69 14.91
N ARG A 284 10.04 19.87 14.44
CA ARG A 284 10.79 20.00 13.18
C ARG A 284 12.28 19.93 13.50
N PRO A 285 13.05 19.06 12.83
CA PRO A 285 14.50 19.09 12.92
C PRO A 285 15.04 20.44 12.42
N HIS A 286 16.10 20.95 13.05
CA HIS A 286 16.87 22.05 12.48
C HIS A 286 17.48 21.63 11.13
N GLY A 287 17.37 22.48 10.10
CA GLY A 287 18.13 22.33 8.84
C GLY A 287 17.39 21.77 7.62
N ILE A 288 16.10 21.47 7.67
CA ILE A 288 15.32 21.10 6.46
C ILE A 288 14.78 22.38 5.80
N PRO A 289 15.19 22.74 4.55
CA PRO A 289 14.62 23.87 3.84
C PRO A 289 13.12 23.64 3.62
N ARG A 290 12.34 24.72 3.63
CA ARG A 290 10.94 24.64 3.17
C ARG A 290 10.90 23.98 1.78
N PRO A 291 9.90 23.15 1.48
CA PRO A 291 9.49 22.99 0.09
C PRO A 291 9.22 24.40 -0.43
N THR A 292 9.95 24.84 -1.45
CA THR A 292 9.43 25.87 -2.34
C THR A 292 8.09 25.32 -2.80
N GLU A 293 7.01 26.01 -2.40
CA GLU A 293 5.73 25.86 -3.08
C GLU A 293 6.07 26.09 -4.56
N THR A 294 6.05 25.02 -5.34
CA THR A 294 5.92 25.17 -6.78
C THR A 294 4.55 25.80 -6.92
N GLU A 295 4.52 27.11 -7.20
CA GLU A 295 3.34 27.74 -7.75
C GLU A 295 2.82 26.81 -8.85
N PRO A 296 1.52 26.50 -8.92
CA PRO A 296 0.98 25.87 -10.10
C PRO A 296 1.32 26.81 -11.26
N THR A 297 2.29 26.44 -12.09
CA THR A 297 2.52 27.09 -13.36
C THR A 297 1.18 27.07 -14.07
N ALA A 298 0.66 28.25 -14.36
CA ALA A 298 -0.56 28.39 -15.13
C ALA A 298 -0.41 27.55 -16.42
N PRO A 299 -1.44 26.83 -16.86
CA PRO A 299 -1.41 26.30 -18.22
C PRO A 299 -1.16 27.47 -19.16
N GLU A 300 -0.11 27.39 -19.98
CA GLU A 300 0.13 28.38 -21.03
C GLU A 300 -1.16 28.51 -21.83
N ALA A 301 -1.77 29.69 -21.77
CA ALA A 301 -2.96 29.99 -22.56
C ALA A 301 -2.57 29.85 -24.04
N PRO A 302 -3.38 29.17 -24.87
CA PRO A 302 -3.15 29.16 -26.30
C PRO A 302 -3.18 30.61 -26.80
N ALA A 303 -2.16 30.99 -27.57
CA ALA A 303 -2.05 32.31 -28.16
C ALA A 303 -3.22 32.53 -29.13
N VAL A 304 -4.29 33.17 -28.64
CA VAL A 304 -5.36 33.70 -29.48
C VAL A 304 -5.00 35.14 -29.79
N ALA A 305 -4.58 35.36 -31.03
CA ALA A 305 -4.47 36.69 -31.60
C ALA A 305 -5.85 37.36 -31.59
N THR A 306 -5.98 38.50 -30.93
CA THR A 306 -7.08 39.43 -31.19
C THR A 306 -6.56 40.86 -31.20
N ASN A 307 -6.80 41.51 -32.34
CA ASN A 307 -6.58 42.93 -32.54
C ASN A 307 -7.70 43.75 -31.87
N HIS A 308 -7.31 44.97 -31.50
CA HIS A 308 -8.11 46.20 -31.39
C HIS A 308 -9.00 46.49 -30.16
N THR A 309 -8.62 47.62 -29.54
CA THR A 309 -9.41 48.77 -29.04
C THR A 309 -10.29 48.62 -27.80
N GLY A 310 -9.77 49.17 -26.68
CA GLY A 310 -10.54 49.48 -25.46
C GLY A 310 -9.68 49.47 -24.18
N ALA A 311 -8.53 50.14 -24.16
CA ALA A 311 -7.45 49.88 -23.19
C ALA A 311 -7.48 50.71 -21.88
N GLY A 312 -8.51 51.51 -21.61
CA GLY A 312 -8.54 52.38 -20.41
C GLY A 312 -9.18 51.76 -19.17
N ASP A 313 -10.39 51.23 -19.30
CA ASP A 313 -11.24 50.90 -18.14
C ASP A 313 -11.09 49.46 -17.63
N LEU A 314 -10.73 48.52 -18.52
CA LEU A 314 -10.49 47.12 -18.16
C LEU A 314 -9.25 46.95 -17.29
N GLN A 315 -8.22 47.76 -17.50
CA GLN A 315 -6.96 47.68 -16.76
C GLN A 315 -7.13 48.16 -15.32
N LYS A 316 -7.92 49.23 -15.11
CA LYS A 316 -8.30 49.72 -13.78
C LYS A 316 -9.18 48.73 -13.02
N PHE A 317 -10.14 48.10 -13.69
CA PHE A 317 -11.02 47.09 -13.09
C PHE A 317 -10.26 45.81 -12.70
N LEU A 318 -9.28 45.39 -13.52
CA LEU A 318 -8.40 44.26 -13.24
C LEU A 318 -7.43 44.57 -12.09
N GLU A 319 -6.87 45.79 -12.02
CA GLU A 319 -5.99 46.21 -10.92
C GLU A 319 -6.72 46.29 -9.58
N GLU A 320 -7.97 46.78 -9.54
CA GLU A 320 -8.80 46.79 -8.34
C GLU A 320 -9.24 45.38 -7.90
N ALA A 321 -9.57 44.49 -8.85
CA ALA A 321 -9.90 43.10 -8.55
C ALA A 321 -8.68 42.31 -8.04
N LEU A 322 -7.49 42.54 -8.63
CA LEU A 322 -6.22 41.95 -8.20
C LEU A 322 -5.80 42.46 -6.82
N SER A 323 -5.95 43.75 -6.53
CA SER A 323 -5.61 44.32 -5.22
C SER A 323 -6.58 43.88 -4.11
N ARG A 324 -7.87 43.68 -4.38
CA ARG A 324 -8.84 43.04 -3.45
C ARG A 324 -8.53 41.55 -3.21
N SER A 325 -8.15 40.81 -4.25
CA SER A 325 -7.67 39.41 -4.17
C SER A 325 -6.37 39.29 -3.35
N LEU A 326 -5.42 40.20 -3.56
CA LEU A 326 -4.15 40.25 -2.83
C LEU A 326 -4.32 40.69 -1.36
N ALA A 327 -5.27 41.57 -1.05
CA ALA A 327 -5.61 41.97 0.32
C ALA A 327 -6.28 40.82 1.11
N GLY A 328 -7.17 40.05 0.47
CA GLY A 328 -7.75 38.82 1.02
C GLY A 328 -6.70 37.72 1.24
N ARG A 329 -5.77 37.53 0.28
CA ARG A 329 -4.61 36.62 0.42
C ARG A 329 -3.66 37.04 1.53
N LYS A 330 -3.37 38.34 1.70
CA LYS A 330 -2.53 38.86 2.80
C LYS A 330 -3.19 38.70 4.18
N ARG A 331 -4.51 38.87 4.29
CA ARG A 331 -5.26 38.60 5.55
C ARG A 331 -5.30 37.10 5.90
N SER A 332 -5.48 36.22 4.91
CA SER A 332 -5.42 34.76 5.07
C SER A 332 -4.01 34.26 5.45
N GLN A 333 -2.95 34.80 4.84
CA GLN A 333 -1.56 34.49 5.18
C GLN A 333 -1.13 35.06 6.54
N ASN A 334 -1.58 36.26 6.91
CA ASN A 334 -1.30 36.85 8.22
C ASN A 334 -2.10 36.20 9.36
N TRP A 335 -3.34 35.76 9.09
CA TRP A 335 -4.11 34.93 10.02
C TRP A 335 -3.41 33.59 10.25
N ARG A 336 -2.94 32.90 9.19
CA ARG A 336 -2.10 31.69 9.32
C ARG A 336 -0.81 31.98 10.10
N ARG A 337 -0.04 33.02 9.78
CA ARG A 337 1.19 33.40 10.52
C ARG A 337 0.94 33.69 12.01
N ARG A 338 -0.12 34.44 12.34
CA ARG A 338 -0.48 34.80 13.73
C ARG A 338 -1.10 33.63 14.49
N HIS A 339 -1.89 32.80 13.83
CA HIS A 339 -2.45 31.56 14.38
C HIS A 339 -1.33 30.56 14.74
N TRP A 340 -0.33 30.39 13.86
CA TRP A 340 0.85 29.57 14.13
C TRP A 340 1.85 30.21 15.11
N ALA A 341 1.90 31.54 15.25
CA ALA A 341 2.71 32.22 16.27
C ALA A 341 2.09 32.09 17.67
N ARG A 342 0.78 32.33 17.81
CA ARG A 342 0.05 32.13 19.08
C ARG A 342 0.01 30.66 19.50
N ARG A 343 -0.15 29.72 18.55
CA ARG A 343 0.00 28.28 18.83
C ARG A 343 1.42 27.89 19.25
N ARG A 344 2.47 28.57 18.77
CA ARG A 344 3.87 28.33 19.22
C ARG A 344 4.13 28.83 20.65
N GLU A 345 3.54 29.96 21.04
CA GLU A 345 3.61 30.46 22.41
C GLU A 345 2.73 29.64 23.36
N ALA A 346 1.56 29.20 22.92
CA ALA A 346 0.72 28.24 23.63
C ALA A 346 1.45 26.90 23.78
N TYR A 347 2.08 26.38 22.72
CA TYR A 347 2.91 25.16 22.75
C TYR A 347 4.13 25.28 23.66
N ARG A 348 4.80 26.44 23.76
CA ARG A 348 5.87 26.65 24.77
C ARG A 348 5.35 26.68 26.21
N ARG A 349 4.10 27.09 26.42
CA ARG A 349 3.43 27.05 27.74
C ARG A 349 2.87 25.66 28.04
N GLU A 350 2.36 24.95 27.05
CA GLU A 350 1.86 23.57 27.13
C GLU A 350 3.00 22.57 27.27
N LEU A 351 4.14 22.72 26.58
CA LEU A 351 5.36 21.93 26.83
C LEU A 351 5.93 22.13 28.24
N LYS A 352 5.64 23.27 28.88
CA LYS A 352 5.95 23.51 30.29
C LYS A 352 4.93 22.85 31.24
N GLN A 353 3.75 22.45 30.74
CA GLN A 353 2.62 21.93 31.52
C GLN A 353 2.22 20.47 31.18
N ALA A 354 2.72 19.91 30.07
CA ALA A 354 2.46 18.53 29.65
C ALA A 354 3.15 17.53 30.60
N PRO A 355 2.52 16.38 30.90
CA PRO A 355 3.11 15.36 31.75
C PRO A 355 4.51 14.96 31.23
N GLN A 356 5.49 15.02 32.11
CA GLN A 356 6.93 15.04 31.79
C GLN A 356 7.56 13.68 31.43
N HIS A 357 6.83 12.80 30.75
CA HIS A 357 7.38 11.53 30.29
C HIS A 357 6.90 11.29 28.85
N SER A 358 7.81 11.35 27.86
CA SER A 358 7.48 10.77 26.55
C SER A 358 7.27 9.27 26.79
N GLU A 359 6.04 8.81 26.69
CA GLU A 359 5.68 7.43 26.97
C GLU A 359 6.36 6.47 25.99
N GLY A 360 6.57 5.23 26.44
CA GLY A 360 7.13 4.17 25.61
C GLY A 360 8.66 4.16 25.49
N ARG A 361 9.15 3.14 24.80
CA ARG A 361 10.56 2.88 24.53
C ARG A 361 10.89 3.25 23.09
N TRP A 362 11.95 4.03 22.93
CA TRP A 362 12.52 4.35 21.63
C TRP A 362 13.45 3.23 21.19
N SER A 363 13.39 2.86 19.91
CA SER A 363 14.26 1.83 19.33
C SER A 363 14.69 2.20 17.92
N LEU A 364 15.89 1.76 17.53
CA LEU A 364 16.37 1.97 16.16
C LEU A 364 15.71 0.99 15.20
N VAL A 365 15.27 1.52 14.06
CA VAL A 365 14.63 0.78 12.98
C VAL A 365 15.62 -0.20 12.30
N GLU A 366 16.94 0.04 12.44
CA GLU A 366 18.01 -0.85 11.97
C GLU A 366 18.32 -2.04 12.92
N SER A 367 17.62 -2.13 14.06
CA SER A 367 17.76 -3.25 14.98
C SER A 367 17.30 -4.57 14.35
N PHE A 368 17.92 -5.69 14.75
CA PHE A 368 17.52 -7.02 14.26
C PHE A 368 16.05 -7.33 14.56
N ALA A 369 15.55 -6.89 15.72
CA ALA A 369 14.16 -7.06 16.11
C ALA A 369 13.19 -6.49 15.06
N ILE A 370 13.49 -5.33 14.48
CA ILE A 370 12.61 -4.65 13.51
C ILE A 370 12.88 -5.14 12.09
N LEU A 371 14.15 -5.24 11.69
CA LEU A 371 14.54 -5.67 10.35
C LEU A 371 14.24 -7.15 10.05
N GLY A 372 14.42 -8.00 11.06
CA GLY A 372 14.34 -9.45 10.96
C GLY A 372 15.45 -10.06 10.11
N LYS A 373 15.20 -11.28 9.63
CA LYS A 373 16.15 -12.02 8.80
C LYS A 373 16.15 -11.47 7.37
N ALA A 374 17.29 -10.93 6.95
CA ALA A 374 17.50 -10.46 5.59
C ALA A 374 17.17 -11.54 4.56
N ALA A 375 16.71 -11.10 3.38
CA ALA A 375 16.55 -11.99 2.24
C ALA A 375 17.91 -12.53 1.81
N SER A 376 17.98 -13.80 1.44
CA SER A 376 19.26 -14.43 1.04
C SER A 376 19.82 -13.82 -0.25
N ASN A 377 18.95 -13.30 -1.12
CA ASN A 377 19.31 -12.59 -2.34
C ASN A 377 18.11 -11.78 -2.87
N SER A 378 18.32 -11.02 -3.95
CA SER A 378 17.26 -10.22 -4.58
C SER A 378 16.07 -11.04 -5.09
N ARG A 379 16.27 -12.31 -5.49
CA ARG A 379 15.16 -13.19 -5.93
C ARG A 379 14.26 -13.60 -4.76
N ASP A 380 14.85 -13.94 -3.62
CA ASP A 380 14.12 -14.22 -2.38
C ASP A 380 13.30 -12.99 -1.94
N LEU A 381 13.91 -11.79 -1.95
CA LEU A 381 13.18 -10.55 -1.65
C LEU A 381 12.01 -10.31 -2.63
N ALA A 382 12.23 -10.50 -3.93
CA ALA A 382 11.18 -10.35 -4.94
C ALA A 382 10.02 -11.32 -4.74
N GLN A 383 10.31 -12.56 -4.34
CA GLN A 383 9.28 -13.55 -4.01
C GLN A 383 8.48 -13.16 -2.77
N ARG A 384 9.13 -12.70 -1.69
CA ARG A 384 8.45 -12.25 -0.47
C ARG A 384 7.57 -11.03 -0.74
N GLN A 385 8.06 -10.07 -1.53
CA GLN A 385 7.28 -8.89 -1.94
C GLN A 385 6.12 -9.27 -2.88
N ALA A 386 6.31 -10.24 -3.78
CA ALA A 386 5.22 -10.76 -4.62
C ALA A 386 4.10 -11.40 -3.79
N LEU A 387 4.45 -12.20 -2.77
CA LEU A 387 3.49 -12.77 -1.81
C LEU A 387 2.74 -11.69 -1.05
N LEU A 388 3.44 -10.68 -0.52
CA LEU A 388 2.83 -9.54 0.15
C LEU A 388 1.78 -8.86 -0.74
N LEU A 389 2.11 -8.61 -2.01
CA LEU A 389 1.19 -7.96 -2.95
C LEU A 389 -0.02 -8.85 -3.31
N LEU A 390 0.18 -10.16 -3.43
CA LEU A 390 -0.91 -11.13 -3.62
C LEU A 390 -1.82 -11.21 -2.39
N GLU A 391 -1.26 -11.20 -1.18
CA GLU A 391 -2.04 -11.17 0.07
C GLU A 391 -2.79 -9.86 0.23
N ARG A 392 -2.20 -8.73 -0.18
CA ARG A 392 -2.86 -7.43 -0.14
C ARG A 392 -4.04 -7.40 -1.09
N TYR A 393 -3.85 -7.75 -2.36
CA TYR A 393 -4.86 -7.49 -3.40
C TYR A 393 -5.73 -8.68 -3.78
N GLY A 394 -5.34 -9.89 -3.39
CA GLY A 394 -5.93 -11.14 -3.83
C GLY A 394 -5.61 -11.46 -5.29
N ILE A 395 -6.00 -10.57 -6.20
CA ILE A 395 -5.67 -10.61 -7.63
C ILE A 395 -4.76 -9.44 -7.95
N LEU A 396 -3.51 -9.75 -8.30
CA LEU A 396 -2.47 -8.78 -8.59
C LEU A 396 -2.38 -8.50 -10.10
N VAL A 397 -2.43 -7.22 -10.44
CA VAL A 397 -2.23 -6.69 -11.80
C VAL A 397 -1.16 -5.60 -11.81
N LYS A 398 -0.54 -5.37 -12.98
CA LYS A 398 0.58 -4.42 -13.11
C LYS A 398 0.19 -2.99 -12.73
N GLU A 399 -1.02 -2.57 -13.09
CA GLU A 399 -1.59 -1.26 -12.80
C GLU A 399 -1.68 -1.01 -11.29
N TRP A 400 -1.98 -2.05 -10.52
CA TRP A 400 -2.05 -1.97 -9.06
C TRP A 400 -0.68 -2.03 -8.40
N TYR A 401 0.28 -2.74 -8.99
CA TYR A 401 1.66 -2.55 -8.55
C TYR A 401 2.12 -1.09 -8.76
N ARG A 402 1.72 -0.45 -9.87
CA ARG A 402 2.08 0.96 -10.15
C ARG A 402 1.42 1.96 -9.19
N ARG A 403 0.30 1.62 -8.55
CA ARG A 403 -0.40 2.50 -7.60
C ARG A 403 0.17 2.49 -6.20
N GLU A 404 1.03 1.53 -5.84
CA GLU A 404 1.63 1.46 -4.50
C GLU A 404 2.29 2.81 -4.17
N PRO A 405 1.71 3.56 -3.20
CA PRO A 405 2.13 4.92 -2.92
C PRO A 405 3.59 4.95 -2.49
N GLY A 406 4.31 5.99 -2.93
CA GLY A 406 5.72 6.16 -2.58
C GLY A 406 6.65 5.14 -3.23
N ARG A 407 6.41 4.67 -4.47
CA ARG A 407 7.26 3.66 -5.14
C ARG A 407 8.78 3.90 -5.00
N ALA A 408 9.23 5.15 -5.07
CA ALA A 408 10.63 5.52 -4.84
C ALA A 408 11.09 5.25 -3.40
N GLN A 409 10.23 5.43 -2.40
CA GLN A 409 10.48 5.19 -0.97
C GLN A 409 9.95 3.84 -0.45
N SER A 410 9.21 3.07 -1.27
CA SER A 410 8.43 1.90 -0.84
C SER A 410 9.27 0.66 -0.50
N GLY A 411 10.50 0.64 -0.98
CA GLY A 411 11.37 -0.54 -0.95
C GLY A 411 10.93 -1.67 -1.88
N LEU A 412 9.81 -1.54 -2.58
CA LEU A 412 9.37 -2.54 -3.54
C LEU A 412 10.34 -2.58 -4.72
N LEU A 413 10.82 -3.78 -5.04
CA LEU A 413 11.64 -4.02 -6.21
C LEU A 413 10.87 -3.67 -7.49
N PRO A 414 11.55 -3.27 -8.58
CA PRO A 414 10.91 -2.94 -9.84
C PRO A 414 9.95 -4.06 -10.32
N TRP A 415 8.86 -3.69 -10.99
CA TRP A 415 7.85 -4.64 -11.50
C TRP A 415 8.47 -5.83 -12.23
N TYR A 416 9.54 -5.62 -13.00
CA TYR A 416 10.23 -6.70 -13.69
C TYR A 416 10.70 -7.81 -12.73
N ALA A 417 11.31 -7.46 -11.60
CA ALA A 417 11.76 -8.42 -10.60
C ALA A 417 10.57 -9.17 -9.97
N ILE A 418 9.52 -8.43 -9.59
CA ILE A 418 8.28 -9.00 -9.04
C ILE A 418 7.62 -9.95 -10.04
N PHE A 419 7.52 -9.55 -11.30
CA PHE A 419 6.95 -10.34 -12.38
C PHE A 419 7.74 -11.63 -12.66
N GLN A 420 9.07 -11.57 -12.59
CA GLN A 420 9.91 -12.78 -12.69
C GLN A 420 9.71 -13.72 -11.50
N ALA A 421 9.56 -13.19 -10.28
CA ALA A 421 9.20 -13.99 -9.11
C ALA A 421 7.82 -14.64 -9.28
N LEU A 422 6.80 -13.89 -9.71
CA LEU A 422 5.46 -14.42 -9.98
C LEU A 422 5.46 -15.52 -11.05
N LYS A 423 6.28 -15.39 -12.10
CA LYS A 423 6.48 -16.44 -13.11
C LYS A 423 7.11 -17.70 -12.52
N GLN A 424 8.11 -17.56 -11.65
CA GLN A 424 8.73 -18.70 -10.98
C GLN A 424 7.76 -19.39 -10.03
N MET A 425 6.98 -18.61 -9.27
CA MET A 425 5.91 -19.13 -8.41
C MET A 425 4.82 -19.84 -9.24
N GLU A 426 4.49 -19.32 -10.44
CA GLU A 426 3.62 -20.00 -11.39
C GLU A 426 4.21 -21.33 -11.84
N TRP A 427 5.52 -21.40 -12.15
CA TRP A 427 6.21 -22.64 -12.50
C TRP A 427 6.25 -23.68 -11.38
N ARG A 428 6.13 -23.25 -10.13
CA ARG A 428 6.00 -24.14 -8.96
C ARG A 428 4.55 -24.49 -8.63
N GLY A 429 3.59 -23.81 -9.26
CA GLY A 429 2.15 -24.03 -9.06
C GLY A 429 1.57 -23.30 -7.85
N GLU A 430 2.37 -22.46 -7.19
CA GLU A 430 1.97 -21.63 -6.04
C GLU A 430 1.04 -20.48 -6.47
N VAL A 431 1.18 -20.00 -7.72
CA VAL A 431 0.43 -18.87 -8.27
C VAL A 431 -0.22 -19.28 -9.59
N ARG A 432 -1.44 -18.78 -9.81
CA ARG A 432 -2.14 -18.87 -11.10
C ARG A 432 -1.98 -17.55 -11.84
N ARG A 433 -1.67 -17.65 -13.14
CA ARG A 433 -1.64 -16.51 -14.06
C ARG A 433 -2.73 -16.67 -15.11
N GLY A 434 -3.54 -15.64 -15.32
CA GLY A 434 -4.65 -15.69 -16.26
C GLY A 434 -5.33 -14.33 -16.43
N TYR A 435 -6.53 -14.37 -17.01
CA TYR A 435 -7.44 -13.24 -17.09
C TYR A 435 -8.67 -13.59 -16.25
N PHE A 436 -8.76 -13.04 -15.04
CA PHE A 436 -9.77 -13.42 -14.05
C PHE A 436 -10.88 -12.36 -13.91
N VAL A 437 -10.54 -11.09 -14.10
CA VAL A 437 -11.45 -9.95 -13.94
C VAL A 437 -11.56 -9.16 -15.23
N GLU A 438 -12.79 -8.90 -15.67
CA GLU A 438 -13.11 -8.05 -16.81
C GLU A 438 -12.71 -6.59 -16.59
N GLY A 439 -12.27 -5.89 -17.64
CA GLY A 439 -11.85 -4.48 -17.57
C GLY A 439 -10.46 -4.23 -16.95
N LEU A 440 -9.88 -5.20 -16.23
CA LEU A 440 -8.48 -5.15 -15.82
C LEU A 440 -7.54 -5.57 -16.95
N SER A 441 -6.23 -5.31 -16.82
CA SER A 441 -5.24 -5.73 -17.82
C SER A 441 -5.17 -7.26 -17.95
N GLY A 442 -4.70 -7.74 -19.10
CA GLY A 442 -4.83 -9.14 -19.50
C GLY A 442 -4.00 -10.14 -18.70
N VAL A 443 -2.88 -9.74 -18.08
CA VAL A 443 -2.05 -10.64 -17.27
C VAL A 443 -2.25 -10.35 -15.79
N GLN A 444 -2.97 -11.25 -15.13
CA GLN A 444 -3.33 -11.18 -13.72
C GLN A 444 -2.75 -12.37 -12.98
N PHE A 445 -2.41 -12.20 -11.71
CA PHE A 445 -1.85 -13.24 -10.85
C PHE A 445 -2.64 -13.37 -9.57
N ALA A 446 -2.90 -14.60 -9.12
CA ALA A 446 -3.60 -14.86 -7.87
C ALA A 446 -3.12 -16.17 -7.25
N LEU A 447 -3.25 -16.30 -5.93
CA LEU A 447 -3.07 -17.59 -5.27
C LEU A 447 -4.27 -18.51 -5.60
N PRO A 448 -4.06 -19.83 -5.76
CA PRO A 448 -5.15 -20.78 -5.98
C PRO A 448 -6.34 -20.64 -4.98
N PRO A 449 -6.13 -20.61 -3.64
CA PRO A 449 -7.25 -20.45 -2.69
C PRO A 449 -7.96 -19.10 -2.84
N THR A 450 -7.25 -18.05 -3.27
CA THR A 450 -7.87 -16.76 -3.54
C THR A 450 -8.81 -16.81 -4.74
N LEU A 451 -8.45 -17.55 -5.80
CA LEU A 451 -9.33 -17.73 -6.96
C LEU A 451 -10.55 -18.58 -6.62
N GLU A 452 -10.41 -19.58 -5.75
CA GLU A 452 -11.55 -20.35 -5.25
C GLU A 452 -12.52 -19.45 -4.48
N LEU A 453 -12.01 -18.61 -3.57
CA LEU A 453 -12.81 -17.61 -2.88
C LEU A 453 -13.46 -16.61 -3.85
N PHE A 454 -12.74 -16.15 -4.87
CA PHE A 454 -13.28 -15.25 -5.88
C PHE A 454 -14.38 -15.93 -6.72
N ALA A 455 -14.20 -17.21 -7.08
CA ALA A 455 -15.15 -17.98 -7.85
C ALA A 455 -16.42 -18.35 -7.08
N ALA A 456 -16.31 -18.56 -5.76
CA ALA A 456 -17.40 -19.04 -4.91
C ALA A 456 -18.65 -18.16 -4.94
N ASN A 457 -18.54 -16.90 -5.41
CA ASN A 457 -19.64 -15.97 -5.65
C ASN A 457 -20.71 -15.99 -4.54
N ASP A 458 -20.26 -16.10 -3.28
CA ASP A 458 -21.14 -16.18 -2.13
C ASP A 458 -22.07 -14.98 -2.09
N SER A 459 -23.30 -15.22 -1.65
CA SER A 459 -24.26 -14.20 -1.21
C SER A 459 -23.51 -13.15 -0.40
N SER A 460 -23.30 -11.99 -1.03
CA SER A 460 -22.46 -10.94 -0.47
C SER A 460 -23.02 -10.52 0.88
N PRO A 461 -22.18 -10.10 1.85
CA PRO A 461 -22.72 -9.36 2.99
C PRO A 461 -23.54 -8.20 2.41
N HIS A 462 -24.85 -8.23 2.65
CA HIS A 462 -25.72 -7.12 2.28
C HIS A 462 -25.32 -5.97 3.20
N PHE A 463 -24.74 -4.92 2.62
CA PHE A 463 -24.45 -3.70 3.34
C PHE A 463 -25.73 -2.88 3.32
N PRO A 464 -26.45 -2.74 4.45
CA PRO A 464 -27.80 -2.15 4.47
C PRO A 464 -27.77 -0.62 4.25
N GLY A 465 -26.71 -0.07 3.65
CA GLY A 465 -26.56 1.36 3.44
C GLY A 465 -25.29 1.75 2.67
N PRO A 466 -25.14 3.05 2.41
CA PRO A 466 -24.03 3.58 1.62
C PRO A 466 -22.69 3.42 2.36
N VAL A 467 -21.66 3.02 1.61
CA VAL A 467 -20.30 2.83 2.11
C VAL A 467 -19.39 3.86 1.46
N MET A 468 -18.70 4.67 2.26
CA MET A 468 -17.70 5.63 1.78
C MET A 468 -16.30 5.09 2.04
N LEU A 469 -15.51 4.97 0.97
CA LEU A 469 -14.12 4.54 1.03
C LEU A 469 -13.22 5.66 0.55
N SER A 470 -12.09 5.85 1.22
CA SER A 470 -11.04 6.69 0.65
C SER A 470 -10.52 6.05 -0.64
N VAL A 471 -10.21 6.88 -1.63
CA VAL A 471 -9.54 6.41 -2.84
C VAL A 471 -8.13 5.88 -2.60
N LEU A 472 -7.52 6.11 -1.44
CA LEU A 472 -6.22 5.51 -1.09
C LEU A 472 -6.36 4.08 -0.56
N ASP A 473 -7.59 3.66 -0.25
CA ASP A 473 -7.87 2.35 0.30
C ASP A 473 -7.54 1.21 -0.70
N PRO A 474 -6.89 0.12 -0.25
CA PRO A 474 -6.60 -1.02 -1.12
C PRO A 474 -7.86 -1.73 -1.66
N ALA A 475 -8.99 -1.62 -0.96
CA ALA A 475 -10.28 -2.19 -1.38
C ALA A 475 -10.96 -1.42 -2.52
N VAL A 476 -10.43 -0.25 -2.90
CA VAL A 476 -10.95 0.53 -4.04
C VAL A 476 -10.20 0.13 -5.31
N PRO A 477 -10.85 -0.53 -6.29
CA PRO A 477 -10.18 -1.02 -7.50
C PRO A 477 -9.93 0.05 -8.57
N TYR A 478 -10.50 1.25 -8.40
CA TYR A 478 -10.47 2.33 -9.39
C TYR A 478 -9.23 3.24 -9.29
N GLY A 479 -8.97 3.97 -10.39
CA GLY A 479 -7.91 4.97 -10.51
C GLY A 479 -6.57 4.44 -11.03
N SER A 480 -5.58 5.33 -11.16
CA SER A 480 -4.18 4.97 -11.50
C SER A 480 -3.99 4.18 -12.80
N GLY A 481 -4.78 4.49 -13.84
CA GLY A 481 -4.68 3.84 -15.15
C GLY A 481 -5.38 2.48 -15.26
N VAL A 482 -6.14 2.09 -14.22
CA VAL A 482 -7.04 0.93 -14.28
C VAL A 482 -8.26 1.27 -15.14
N ASN A 483 -8.58 0.43 -16.13
CA ASN A 483 -9.71 0.63 -17.04
C ASN A 483 -11.01 0.02 -16.50
N LEU A 484 -11.38 0.41 -15.28
CA LEU A 484 -12.72 0.18 -14.76
C LEU A 484 -13.47 1.50 -14.94
N SER A 485 -14.30 1.59 -15.97
CA SER A 485 -14.94 2.83 -16.38
C SER A 485 -15.80 3.40 -15.26
N LEU A 486 -15.40 4.56 -14.73
CA LEU A 486 -16.26 5.43 -13.92
C LEU A 486 -16.87 6.46 -14.86
N LEU A 487 -18.19 6.39 -15.05
CA LEU A 487 -18.92 7.32 -15.89
C LEU A 487 -19.61 8.35 -15.01
N ASP A 488 -19.50 9.62 -15.36
CA ASP A 488 -20.32 10.67 -14.74
C ASP A 488 -21.79 10.55 -15.20
N SER A 489 -22.68 11.34 -14.60
CA SER A 489 -24.10 11.37 -14.97
C SER A 489 -24.38 11.72 -16.44
N ALA A 490 -23.41 12.27 -17.17
CA ALA A 490 -23.52 12.57 -18.60
C ALA A 490 -22.92 11.44 -19.48
N GLY A 491 -22.51 10.32 -18.89
CA GLY A 491 -21.91 9.18 -19.60
C GLY A 491 -20.45 9.40 -19.99
N LYS A 492 -19.80 10.47 -19.51
CA LYS A 492 -18.40 10.75 -19.81
C LYS A 492 -17.49 10.03 -18.82
N SER A 493 -16.39 9.47 -19.32
CA SER A 493 -15.39 8.85 -18.48
C SER A 493 -14.75 9.86 -17.53
N LEU A 494 -14.78 9.56 -16.24
CA LEU A 494 -14.19 10.34 -15.17
C LEU A 494 -12.86 9.71 -14.73
N SER A 495 -11.81 10.54 -14.69
CA SER A 495 -10.50 10.11 -14.20
C SER A 495 -10.44 10.28 -12.69
N LEU A 496 -10.28 9.15 -11.97
CA LEU A 496 -10.16 9.17 -10.53
C LEU A 496 -8.71 9.46 -10.12
N VAL A 497 -8.52 10.48 -9.29
CA VAL A 497 -7.22 10.84 -8.70
C VAL A 497 -7.10 10.23 -7.32
N ARG A 498 -6.11 9.34 -7.13
CA ARG A 498 -5.83 8.68 -5.84
C ARG A 498 -5.04 9.61 -4.90
N GLN A 499 -5.74 10.58 -4.32
CA GLN A 499 -5.17 11.55 -3.37
C GLN A 499 -5.92 11.51 -2.03
N ALA A 500 -5.21 11.82 -0.94
CA ALA A 500 -5.81 11.96 0.38
C ALA A 500 -6.92 13.03 0.36
N GLY A 501 -8.06 12.70 0.95
CA GLY A 501 -9.26 13.55 0.92
C GLY A 501 -10.19 13.29 -0.25
N ASN A 502 -9.85 12.41 -1.19
CA ASN A 502 -10.78 11.94 -2.20
C ASN A 502 -11.43 10.63 -1.74
N HIS A 503 -12.71 10.45 -2.07
CA HIS A 503 -13.54 9.35 -1.62
C HIS A 503 -14.49 8.87 -2.73
N LEU A 504 -14.79 7.58 -2.73
CA LEU A 504 -15.89 7.01 -3.49
C LEU A 504 -16.96 6.53 -2.51
N ILE A 505 -18.21 6.87 -2.80
CA ILE A 505 -19.38 6.41 -2.07
C ILE A 505 -20.10 5.38 -2.92
N PHE A 506 -20.41 4.26 -2.31
CA PHE A 506 -20.99 3.09 -2.96
C PHE A 506 -22.32 2.72 -2.34
N VAL A 507 -23.25 2.22 -3.14
CA VAL A 507 -24.48 1.55 -2.71
C VAL A 507 -24.55 0.22 -3.44
N ASP A 508 -24.73 -0.88 -2.72
CA ASP A 508 -24.73 -2.25 -3.28
C ASP A 508 -23.52 -2.60 -4.15
N ALA A 509 -22.34 -2.13 -3.73
CA ALA A 509 -21.09 -2.23 -4.48
C ALA A 509 -21.12 -1.57 -5.88
N LYS A 510 -21.99 -0.58 -6.08
CA LYS A 510 -21.97 0.31 -7.26
C LYS A 510 -21.52 1.70 -6.84
N PRO A 511 -20.55 2.32 -7.52
CA PRO A 511 -20.10 3.67 -7.18
C PRO A 511 -21.21 4.67 -7.54
N ILE A 512 -21.59 5.54 -6.60
CA ILE A 512 -22.68 6.52 -6.75
C ILE A 512 -22.15 7.94 -6.79
N VAL A 513 -21.21 8.27 -5.89
CA VAL A 513 -20.61 9.61 -5.78
C VAL A 513 -19.09 9.49 -5.73
N TYR A 514 -18.43 10.33 -6.51
CA TYR A 514 -17.00 10.62 -6.34
C TYR A 514 -16.85 12.00 -5.71
N ALA A 515 -16.27 12.03 -4.51
CA ALA A 515 -16.08 13.24 -3.72
C ALA A 515 -14.60 13.59 -3.64
N GLU A 516 -14.23 14.80 -4.05
CA GLU A 516 -12.86 15.30 -3.93
C GLU A 516 -12.70 16.24 -2.75
N ASN A 517 -11.50 16.28 -2.18
CA ASN A 517 -11.11 17.24 -1.15
C ASN A 517 -12.07 17.31 0.05
N TYR A 518 -12.52 16.16 0.55
CA TYR A 518 -13.48 16.00 1.65
C TYR A 518 -14.86 16.60 1.34
N GLY A 519 -15.31 16.42 0.10
CA GLY A 519 -16.65 16.84 -0.37
C GLY A 519 -16.69 18.24 -0.99
N ALA A 520 -15.53 18.86 -1.24
CA ALA A 520 -15.50 20.18 -1.88
C ALA A 520 -15.90 20.16 -3.35
N ARG A 521 -15.64 19.04 -4.03
CA ARG A 521 -16.13 18.82 -5.40
C ARG A 521 -16.84 17.49 -5.42
N LEU A 522 -18.09 17.48 -5.85
CA LEU A 522 -18.91 16.28 -5.92
C LEU A 522 -19.21 15.95 -7.37
N TRP A 523 -19.12 14.67 -7.70
CA TRP A 523 -19.49 14.12 -8.99
C TRP A 523 -20.54 13.03 -8.79
N SER A 524 -21.72 13.21 -9.36
CA SER A 524 -22.73 12.15 -9.47
C SER A 524 -22.35 11.22 -10.61
N LEU A 525 -22.33 9.92 -10.35
CA LEU A 525 -21.97 8.91 -11.34
C LEU A 525 -23.20 8.39 -12.08
N ALA A 526 -23.01 7.82 -13.27
CA ALA A 526 -24.09 7.33 -14.14
C ALA A 526 -25.01 6.30 -13.47
N SER A 527 -24.48 5.54 -12.51
CA SER A 527 -25.20 4.52 -11.73
C SER A 527 -26.08 5.09 -10.62
N ALA A 528 -26.05 6.40 -10.38
CA ALA A 528 -26.73 7.02 -9.25
C ALA A 528 -28.20 7.35 -9.56
N ASN A 529 -29.10 6.97 -8.64
CA ASN A 529 -30.46 7.51 -8.57
C ASN A 529 -30.60 8.55 -7.44
N GLU A 530 -31.72 9.29 -7.41
CA GLU A 530 -31.92 10.39 -6.45
C GLU A 530 -31.91 9.93 -4.99
N GLU A 531 -32.52 8.77 -4.70
CA GLU A 531 -32.55 8.18 -3.35
C GLU A 531 -31.14 7.78 -2.87
N GLN A 532 -30.35 7.15 -3.73
CA GLN A 532 -28.96 6.77 -3.44
C GLN A 532 -28.06 7.99 -3.26
N LEU A 533 -28.27 9.05 -4.06
CA LEU A 533 -27.57 10.32 -3.88
C LEU A 533 -27.89 10.94 -2.52
N ALA A 534 -29.16 10.96 -2.11
CA ALA A 534 -29.56 11.46 -0.81
C ALA A 534 -28.92 10.65 0.33
N GLY A 535 -28.95 9.31 0.23
CA GLY A 535 -28.27 8.42 1.17
C GLY A 535 -26.76 8.67 1.27
N SER A 536 -26.10 8.98 0.13
CA SER A 536 -24.66 9.25 0.09
C SER A 536 -24.23 10.48 0.91
N LEU A 537 -25.09 11.48 1.06
CA LEU A 537 -24.80 12.67 1.89
C LEU A 537 -24.64 12.29 3.37
N ALA A 538 -25.33 11.25 3.84
CA ALA A 538 -25.16 10.75 5.20
C ALA A 538 -23.73 10.25 5.46
N CYS A 539 -23.05 9.72 4.44
CA CYS A 539 -21.63 9.34 4.54
C CYS A 539 -20.69 10.55 4.65
N LEU A 540 -21.02 11.67 3.99
CA LEU A 540 -20.20 12.89 4.10
C LEU A 540 -20.35 13.51 5.50
N ARG A 541 -21.58 13.62 6.00
CA ARG A 541 -21.92 14.08 7.38
C ARG A 541 -21.10 13.38 8.46
N GLN A 542 -20.86 12.11 8.19
CA GLN A 542 -20.11 11.18 8.98
C GLN A 542 -18.65 11.64 9.26
N PHE A 543 -18.05 12.56 8.49
CA PHE A 543 -16.77 13.21 8.85
C PHE A 543 -16.92 14.20 10.00
N LEU A 544 -18.05 14.88 10.10
CA LEU A 544 -18.30 15.89 11.12
C LEU A 544 -18.63 15.26 12.48
N LEU A 545 -19.02 13.98 12.52
CA LEU A 545 -19.18 13.20 13.73
C LEU A 545 -17.84 12.77 14.36
N LEU A 546 -16.73 12.91 13.64
CA LEU A 546 -15.41 12.62 14.19
C LEU A 546 -15.04 13.62 15.31
N PRO A 547 -14.26 13.18 16.32
CA PRO A 547 -13.63 14.07 17.29
C PRO A 547 -12.85 15.19 16.58
N GLU A 548 -12.79 16.38 17.18
CA GLU A 548 -12.17 17.54 16.53
C GLU A 548 -10.69 17.30 16.17
N SER A 549 -9.96 16.52 16.97
CA SER A 549 -8.56 16.15 16.70
C SER A 549 -8.36 15.28 15.44
N LEU A 550 -9.34 14.45 15.10
CA LEU A 550 -9.30 13.58 13.92
C LEU A 550 -10.02 14.18 12.71
N ARG A 551 -10.77 15.26 12.90
CA ARG A 551 -11.61 15.84 11.86
C ARG A 551 -10.76 16.54 10.79
N PRO A 552 -10.88 16.18 9.50
CA PRO A 552 -10.10 16.81 8.44
C PRO A 552 -10.54 18.27 8.17
N ARG A 553 -11.81 18.59 8.39
CA ARG A 553 -12.39 19.93 8.20
C ARG A 553 -13.42 20.22 9.28
N LYS A 554 -13.49 21.46 9.78
CA LYS A 554 -14.48 21.85 10.79
C LYS A 554 -15.94 21.73 10.33
N ARG A 555 -16.15 21.86 9.01
CA ARG A 555 -17.43 21.83 8.30
C ARG A 555 -17.22 21.25 6.90
N ILE A 556 -18.28 20.82 6.23
CA ILE A 556 -18.22 20.38 4.83
C ILE A 556 -18.58 21.57 3.96
N GLU A 557 -17.75 21.91 3.00
CA GLU A 557 -17.98 23.00 2.05
C GLU A 557 -17.99 22.42 0.66
N VAL A 558 -19.14 22.38 -0.01
CA VAL A 558 -19.28 21.97 -1.41
C VAL A 558 -19.12 23.22 -2.27
N GLU A 559 -18.14 23.20 -3.17
CA GLU A 559 -17.80 24.30 -4.08
C GLU A 559 -18.30 24.02 -5.50
N SER A 560 -18.21 22.77 -5.96
CA SER A 560 -18.66 22.37 -7.29
C SER A 560 -19.44 21.05 -7.30
N TRP A 561 -20.33 20.94 -8.28
CA TRP A 561 -21.11 19.75 -8.60
C TRP A 561 -20.97 19.45 -10.09
N ASN A 562 -20.52 18.24 -10.44
CA ASN A 562 -20.27 17.80 -11.82
C ASN A 562 -19.41 18.78 -12.64
N GLY A 563 -18.40 19.38 -12.00
CA GLY A 563 -17.47 20.32 -12.63
C GLY A 563 -17.96 21.78 -12.71
N ALA A 564 -19.23 22.06 -12.42
CA ALA A 564 -19.78 23.43 -12.39
C ALA A 564 -19.87 23.97 -10.95
N PRO A 565 -19.77 25.30 -10.72
CA PRO A 565 -20.00 25.90 -9.40
C PRO A 565 -21.34 25.47 -8.81
N VAL A 566 -21.37 24.98 -7.57
CA VAL A 566 -22.59 24.35 -7.01
C VAL A 566 -23.78 25.31 -7.00
N THR A 567 -23.53 26.59 -6.72
CA THR A 567 -24.56 27.63 -6.60
C THR A 567 -25.24 28.00 -7.92
N THR A 568 -24.66 27.61 -9.06
CA THR A 568 -25.25 27.81 -10.40
C THR A 568 -25.98 26.56 -10.90
N THR A 569 -26.04 25.49 -10.11
CA THR A 569 -26.64 24.20 -10.50
C THR A 569 -27.91 23.92 -9.70
N PRO A 570 -28.84 23.08 -10.22
CA PRO A 570 -30.01 22.62 -9.46
C PRO A 570 -29.65 21.90 -8.14
N ALA A 571 -28.42 21.36 -8.03
CA ALA A 571 -27.94 20.71 -6.84
C ALA A 571 -27.88 21.64 -5.61
N ALA A 572 -27.81 22.96 -5.79
CA ALA A 572 -27.84 23.91 -4.67
C ALA A 572 -29.14 23.81 -3.86
N ALA A 573 -30.29 23.84 -4.53
CA ALA A 573 -31.60 23.73 -3.89
C ALA A 573 -31.77 22.35 -3.22
N TRP A 574 -31.30 21.30 -3.89
CA TRP A 574 -31.31 19.95 -3.35
C TRP A 574 -30.44 19.82 -2.09
N LEU A 575 -29.22 20.37 -2.08
CA LEU A 575 -28.36 20.39 -0.90
C LEU A 575 -28.97 21.22 0.25
N GLN A 576 -29.66 22.32 -0.04
CA GLN A 576 -30.39 23.10 0.97
C GLN A 576 -31.48 22.27 1.66
N ALA A 577 -32.26 21.51 0.90
CA ALA A 577 -33.24 20.59 1.45
C ALA A 577 -32.61 19.52 2.36
N HIS A 578 -31.33 19.19 2.14
CA HIS A 578 -30.53 18.28 2.95
C HIS A 578 -29.66 18.99 4.00
N GLY A 579 -30.06 20.19 4.44
CA GLY A 579 -29.49 20.87 5.61
C GLY A 579 -28.23 21.71 5.35
N PHE A 580 -27.77 21.85 4.10
CA PHE A 580 -26.69 22.76 3.76
C PHE A 580 -27.17 24.22 3.70
N GLU A 581 -26.32 25.15 4.11
CA GLU A 581 -26.54 26.60 3.99
C GLU A 581 -25.78 27.16 2.80
N LYS A 582 -26.30 28.22 2.17
CA LYS A 582 -25.60 28.91 1.08
C LYS A 582 -24.71 29.99 1.68
N GLU A 583 -23.39 29.89 1.49
CA GLU A 583 -22.40 30.89 1.91
C GLU A 583 -21.44 31.19 0.74
N GLU A 584 -21.29 32.46 0.37
CA GLU A 584 -20.22 32.96 -0.54
C GLU A 584 -19.92 32.05 -1.76
N GLY A 585 -20.94 31.65 -2.51
CA GLY A 585 -20.77 30.82 -3.71
C GLY A 585 -20.62 29.32 -3.47
N LYS A 586 -20.73 28.86 -2.23
CA LYS A 586 -20.63 27.47 -1.77
C LYS A 586 -21.89 27.00 -1.04
N MET A 587 -21.99 25.69 -0.84
CA MET A 587 -22.95 25.05 0.06
C MET A 587 -22.23 24.47 1.28
N VAL A 588 -22.59 24.88 2.49
CA VAL A 588 -21.86 24.57 3.72
C VAL A 588 -22.73 23.77 4.68
N LEU A 589 -22.20 22.67 5.22
CA LEU A 589 -22.83 21.89 6.27
C LEU A 589 -22.03 21.99 7.57
N TRP A 590 -22.69 22.50 8.60
CA TRP A 590 -22.14 22.71 9.93
C TRP A 590 -22.40 21.51 10.86
N PRO A 591 -21.48 21.21 11.80
CA PRO A 591 -21.69 20.16 12.80
C PRO A 591 -22.90 20.38 13.71
N SER A 592 -23.30 21.64 13.94
CA SER A 592 -24.46 22.01 14.78
C SER A 592 -25.81 21.57 14.20
N ARG A 593 -25.83 21.12 12.94
CA ARG A 593 -27.03 20.66 12.22
C ARG A 593 -27.14 19.13 12.12
N LEU A 594 -26.27 18.39 12.82
CA LEU A 594 -26.21 16.92 12.78
C LEU A 594 -27.11 16.26 13.82
#